data_AF-A0A352PPZ4-F1
#
_entry.id   AF-A0A352PPZ4-F1
#
_cell.length_a   1.000
_cell.length_b   1.000
_cell.length_c   1.000
_cell.angle_alpha   90.00
_cell.angle_beta   90.00
_cell.angle_gamma   90.00
#
_symmetry.space_group_name_H-M   'P 1'
#
loop_
_entity.id
_entity.type
_entity.pdbx_description
1 polymer ?
#
loop_
_entity_poly.entity_id
_entity_poly.type
_entity_poly.pdbx_seq_one_letter_code
_entity_poly.pdbx_strand_id
1 'polypeptide(L)'
;MREWEYALAEMIRYPKLQVYEATELDRDGHYYLYRYDAFQDLFSRATVPSGAGEPHFMVLSGSEKVPVAGWQVAESRKAQPRSLRLVVG
;
A
#
# COMPACT_ATOMS: atom_id res chain seq x y z
N MET A 1 -1.34 5.28 17.75
CA MET A 1 -2.10 6.05 16.75
C MET A 1 -3.36 5.25 16.47
N ARG A 2 -4.57 5.82 16.52
CA ARG A 2 -5.73 5.13 15.94
C ARG A 2 -5.40 4.94 14.46
N GLU A 3 -5.40 3.72 13.97
CA GLU A 3 -5.21 3.45 12.55
C GLU A 3 -6.49 3.93 11.86
N TRP A 4 -6.39 5.07 11.16
CA TRP A 4 -7.50 5.56 10.36
C TRP A 4 -7.61 4.63 9.15
N GLU A 5 -8.82 4.19 8.86
CA GLU A 5 -9.13 3.54 7.58
C GLU A 5 -9.26 4.62 6.50
N TYR A 6 -8.75 4.32 5.31
CA TYR A 6 -8.76 5.19 4.15
C TYR A 6 -9.52 4.52 3.00
N ALA A 7 -10.21 5.34 2.22
CA ALA A 7 -10.71 4.93 0.92
C ALA A 7 -9.59 5.02 -0.14
N LEU A 8 -9.62 4.10 -1.11
CA LEU A 8 -8.68 4.08 -2.23
C LEU A 8 -8.63 5.43 -2.97
N ALA A 9 -9.79 6.05 -3.16
CA ALA A 9 -9.90 7.35 -3.81
C ALA A 9 -9.17 8.46 -3.06
N GLU A 10 -9.13 8.41 -1.71
CA GLU A 10 -8.42 9.41 -0.90
C GLU A 10 -6.90 9.22 -1.01
N MET A 11 -6.44 7.97 -1.00
CA MET A 11 -5.03 7.62 -1.12
C MET A 11 -4.46 8.03 -2.48
N ILE A 12 -5.20 7.80 -3.57
CA ILE A 12 -4.78 8.18 -4.93
C ILE A 12 -4.86 9.69 -5.13
N ARG A 13 -5.87 10.37 -4.56
CA ARG A 13 -6.00 11.84 -4.69
C ARG A 13 -4.98 12.59 -3.85
N TYR A 14 -4.58 12.04 -2.72
CA TYR A 14 -3.65 12.66 -1.77
C TYR A 14 -2.53 11.69 -1.39
N PRO A 15 -1.69 11.28 -2.36
CA PRO A 15 -0.64 10.32 -2.11
C PRO A 15 0.38 10.93 -1.15
N LYS A 16 0.61 10.22 -0.05
CA LYS A 16 1.66 10.53 0.92
C LYS A 16 2.81 9.57 0.70
N LEU A 17 3.96 9.85 1.32
CA LEU A 17 5.09 8.90 1.38
C LEU A 17 4.76 7.74 2.32
N GLN A 18 3.74 6.94 1.98
CA GLN A 18 3.17 5.89 2.81
C GLN A 18 2.93 4.64 1.97
N VAL A 19 3.06 3.49 2.64
CA VAL A 19 2.55 2.22 2.14
C VAL A 19 1.26 1.94 2.90
N TYR A 20 0.21 1.65 2.17
CA TYR A 20 -1.08 1.28 2.73
C TYR A 20 -1.32 -0.21 2.54
N GLU A 21 -2.00 -0.82 3.50
CA GLU A 21 -2.41 -2.23 3.46
C GLU A 21 -3.92 -2.35 3.61
N ALA A 22 -4.51 -3.29 2.89
CA ALA A 22 -5.89 -3.71 3.08
C ALA A 22 -5.96 -5.24 2.99
N THR A 23 -6.93 -5.83 3.68
CA THR A 23 -7.12 -7.28 3.68
C THR A 23 -8.48 -7.66 3.13
N GLU A 24 -8.54 -8.81 2.47
CA GLU A 24 -9.77 -9.34 1.91
C GLU A 24 -9.82 -10.84 2.15
N LEU A 25 -10.97 -11.33 2.61
CA LEU A 25 -11.28 -12.75 2.62
C LEU A 25 -12.24 -13.01 1.46
N ASP A 26 -11.83 -13.83 0.51
CA ASP A 26 -12.72 -14.20 -0.59
C ASP A 26 -13.74 -15.26 -0.15
N ARG A 27 -14.63 -15.63 -1.09
CA ARG A 27 -15.69 -16.62 -0.82
C ARG A 27 -15.16 -18.05 -0.69
N ASP A 28 -13.99 -18.32 -1.24
CA ASP A 28 -13.33 -19.62 -1.24
C ASP A 28 -12.45 -19.80 0.02
N GLY A 29 -12.38 -18.77 0.87
CA GLY A 29 -11.64 -18.77 2.13
C GLY A 29 -10.17 -18.37 1.99
N HIS A 30 -9.77 -17.84 0.83
CA HIS A 30 -8.44 -17.29 0.64
C HIS A 30 -8.35 -15.89 1.25
N TYR A 31 -7.34 -15.72 2.10
CA TYR A 31 -7.00 -14.43 2.69
C TYR A 31 -5.94 -13.73 1.85
N TYR A 32 -6.27 -12.55 1.36
CA TYR A 32 -5.39 -11.69 0.59
C TYR A 32 -4.96 -10.48 1.41
N LEU A 33 -3.67 -10.14 1.29
CA LEU A 33 -3.11 -8.89 1.77
C LEU A 33 -2.73 -8.04 0.55
N TYR A 34 -3.38 -6.89 0.42
CA TYR A 34 -3.11 -5.91 -0.61
C TYR A 34 -2.19 -4.83 -0.06
N ARG A 35 -1.29 -4.33 -0.90
CA ARG A 35 -0.38 -3.23 -0.61
C ARG A 35 -0.46 -2.17 -1.71
N TYR A 36 -0.51 -0.91 -1.29
CA TYR A 36 -0.36 0.24 -2.18
C TYR A 36 0.83 1.09 -1.73
N ASP A 37 1.88 1.14 -2.53
CA ASP A 37 2.99 2.10 -2.36
C ASP A 37 2.60 3.39 -3.08
N ALA A 38 2.10 4.37 -2.32
CA ALA A 38 1.64 5.64 -2.88
C ALA A 38 2.76 6.51 -3.45
N PHE A 39 4.03 6.20 -3.13
CA PHE A 39 5.18 6.90 -3.72
C PHE A 39 5.54 6.32 -5.10
N GLN A 40 5.43 5.00 -5.26
CA GLN A 40 5.70 4.31 -6.53
C GLN A 40 4.45 4.16 -7.41
N ASP A 41 3.29 4.54 -6.88
CA ASP A 41 1.97 4.30 -7.48
C ASP A 41 1.75 2.82 -7.87
N LEU A 42 2.13 1.92 -6.96
CA LEU A 42 2.20 0.48 -7.23
C LEU A 42 1.24 -0.30 -6.32
N PHE A 43 0.35 -1.07 -6.93
CA PHE A 43 -0.46 -2.06 -6.22
C PHE A 43 0.21 -3.44 -6.27
N SER A 44 0.16 -4.14 -5.15
CA SER A 44 0.61 -5.52 -5.03
C SER A 44 -0.32 -6.33 -4.14
N ARG A 45 -0.34 -7.64 -4.32
CA ARG A 45 -1.15 -8.57 -3.54
C ARG A 45 -0.31 -9.79 -3.16
N ALA A 46 -0.50 -10.27 -1.94
CA ALA A 46 -0.04 -11.57 -1.49
C ALA A 46 -1.23 -12.42 -1.05
N THR A 47 -1.18 -13.71 -1.33
CA THR A 47 -2.02 -14.69 -0.61
C THR A 47 -1.33 -14.97 0.71
N VAL A 48 -2.02 -14.79 1.83
CA VAL A 48 -1.45 -15.09 3.14
C VAL A 48 -1.54 -16.60 3.37
N PRO A 49 -0.40 -17.31 3.50
CA PRO A 49 -0.41 -18.74 3.74
C PRO A 49 -0.97 -19.03 5.14
N SER A 50 -1.64 -20.17 5.32
CA SER A 50 -2.18 -20.63 6.61
C SER A 50 -1.10 -21.02 7.65
N GLY A 51 0.14 -20.52 7.53
CA GLY A 51 1.29 -20.83 8.38
C GLY A 51 2.29 -19.67 8.46
N ALA A 52 3.41 -19.87 9.16
CA ALA A 52 4.37 -18.81 9.51
C ALA A 52 5.35 -18.40 8.39
N GLY A 53 4.91 -18.43 7.12
CA GLY A 53 5.71 -17.98 5.98
C GLY A 53 5.54 -16.48 5.74
N GLU A 54 6.59 -15.81 5.24
CA GLU A 54 6.48 -14.42 4.80
C GLU A 54 5.56 -14.32 3.56
N PRO A 55 4.64 -13.33 3.50
CA PRO A 55 3.80 -13.13 2.33
C PRO A 55 4.64 -12.76 1.10
N HIS A 56 4.45 -13.49 0.00
CA HIS A 56 5.06 -13.15 -1.28
C HIS A 56 4.14 -12.22 -2.07
N PHE A 57 4.57 -10.97 -2.26
CA PHE A 57 3.80 -9.95 -2.97
C PHE A 57 4.07 -9.97 -4.47
N MET A 58 3.00 -10.07 -5.25
CA MET A 58 3.02 -9.90 -6.70
C MET A 58 2.44 -8.54 -7.07
N VAL A 59 3.10 -7.84 -8.00
CA VAL A 59 2.59 -6.59 -8.56
C VAL A 59 1.32 -6.86 -9.38
N LEU A 60 0.30 -6.04 -9.16
CA LEU A 60 -0.96 -6.13 -9.88
C LEU A 60 -0.91 -5.34 -11.19
N SER A 61 -1.50 -5.92 -12.22
CA SER A 61 -1.77 -5.27 -13.50
C SER A 61 -3.02 -4.36 -13.40
N GLY A 62 -3.15 -3.39 -14.30
CA GLY A 62 -4.25 -2.41 -14.26
C GLY A 62 -5.67 -2.98 -14.46
N SER A 63 -5.79 -4.26 -14.83
CA SER A 63 -7.08 -4.96 -14.94
C SER A 63 -7.50 -5.69 -13.66
N GLU A 64 -6.61 -5.84 -12.70
CA GLU A 64 -6.88 -6.57 -11.46
C GLU A 64 -7.65 -5.69 -10.47
N LYS A 65 -8.54 -6.33 -9.70
CA LYS A 65 -9.36 -5.65 -8.70
C LYS A 65 -8.58 -5.49 -7.40
N VAL A 66 -8.86 -4.40 -6.70
CA VAL A 66 -8.33 -4.09 -5.37
C VAL A 66 -9.46 -3.61 -4.45
N PRO A 67 -9.31 -3.71 -3.12
CA PRO A 67 -10.28 -3.16 -2.18
C PRO A 67 -10.47 -1.65 -2.37
N VAL A 68 -11.72 -1.20 -2.29
CA VAL A 68 -12.05 0.24 -2.39
C VAL A 68 -11.90 0.95 -1.04
N ALA A 69 -11.98 0.20 0.07
CA ALA A 69 -11.95 0.70 1.43
C ALA A 69 -11.20 -0.28 2.35
N GLY A 70 -11.04 0.08 3.62
CA GLY A 70 -10.34 -0.75 4.62
C GLY A 70 -8.82 -0.64 4.56
N TRP A 71 -8.30 0.38 3.86
CA TRP A 71 -6.87 0.60 3.78
C TRP A 71 -6.35 1.29 5.04
N GLN A 72 -5.24 0.82 5.58
CA GLN A 72 -4.59 1.39 6.75
C GLN A 72 -3.12 1.67 6.43
N VAL A 73 -2.52 2.63 7.14
CA VAL A 73 -1.10 2.95 6.94
C VAL A 73 -0.25 1.83 7.55
N ALA A 74 0.45 1.07 6.72
CA ALA A 74 1.40 0.04 7.14
C ALA A 74 2.82 0.60 7.36
N GLU A 75 3.24 1.52 6.48
CA GLU A 75 4.55 2.17 6.57
C GLU A 75 4.43 3.67 6.29
N SER A 76 5.18 4.49 7.03
CA SER A 76 5.36 5.90 6.71
C SER A 76 6.84 6.17 6.45
N ARG A 77 7.17 6.50 5.20
CA ARG A 77 8.52 6.93 4.82
C ARG A 77 8.71 8.39 5.19
N LYS A 78 9.82 8.69 5.86
CA LYS A 78 10.23 10.08 6.07
C LYS A 78 10.72 10.63 4.74
N ALA A 79 10.20 11.78 4.31
CA ALA A 79 10.83 12.56 3.25
C ALA A 79 12.26 12.86 3.70
N GLN A 80 13.27 12.37 2.98
CA GLN A 80 14.62 12.88 3.21
C GLN A 80 14.63 14.35 2.77
N PRO A 81 15.08 15.29 3.61
CA PRO A 81 15.24 16.67 3.18
C PRO A 81 16.28 16.65 2.06
N ARG A 82 15.83 16.86 0.83
CA ARG A 82 16.71 17.04 -0.33
C ARG A 82 17.52 18.29 -0.01
N SER A 83 18.80 18.16 0.33
CA SER A 83 19.67 19.33 0.49
C SER A 83 19.81 19.94 -0.90
N LEU A 84 18.95 20.92 -1.21
CA LEU A 84 19.14 21.77 -2.37
C LEU A 84 20.41 22.56 -2.10
N ARG A 85 21.55 22.10 -2.64
CA ARG A 85 22.74 22.94 -2.71
C ARG A 85 22.44 24.02 -3.75
N LEU A 86 22.26 25.25 -3.28
CA LEU A 86 22.33 26.43 -4.13
C LEU A 86 23.72 26.43 -4.79
N VAL A 87 23.77 26.25 -6.11
CA VAL A 87 24.96 26.58 -6.89
C VAL A 87 24.84 28.07 -7.19
N VAL A 88 25.56 28.89 -6.44
CA VAL A 88 25.78 30.29 -6.80
C VAL A 88 26.91 30.28 -7.83
N GLY A 89 26.57 30.62 -9.07
CA GLY A 89 27.52 30.96 -10.13
C GLY A 89 27.71 32.46 -10.21
#